data_AF-A0A661IKK2-F1
#
_entry.id   AF-A0A661IKK2-F1
#
_cell.length_a   1.000
_cell.length_b   1.000
_cell.length_c   1.000
_cell.angle_alpha   90.00
_cell.angle_beta   90.00
_cell.angle_gamma   90.00
#
_symmetry.space_group_name_H-M   'P 1'
#
loop_
_entity.id
_entity.type
_entity.pdbx_description
1 polymer ?
#
loop_
_entity_poly.entity_id
_entity_poly.type
_entity_poly.pdbx_seq_one_letter_code
_entity_poly.pdbx_strand_id
1 'polypeptide(L)'
;MMKPLGFVIGVLLIASVAMAGGVPSYQDLCKDLKDLPGWKARQCTGMTVETPQGKMTMAMRSYSRGQQELQVSVVVGTSAAANWAPFESGVQVDTPEQFVKLTQVDGFPVGISYSKDEMGGVIIVCLKKTAGQTSAVLTVSFKGMPWSQALQWSKGFPWKSMANRLK
;
A
#
# COMPACT_ATOMS: atom_id res chain seq x y z
N MET A 1 -33.72 -57.13 -20.16
CA MET A 1 -33.35 -56.08 -21.14
C MET A 1 -34.35 -54.94 -20.99
N MET A 2 -33.98 -53.88 -20.25
CA MET A 2 -34.78 -52.67 -20.04
C MET A 2 -33.81 -51.56 -19.61
N LYS A 3 -33.68 -50.51 -20.40
CA LYS A 3 -32.97 -49.27 -20.06
C LYS A 3 -33.99 -48.30 -19.45
N PRO A 4 -33.71 -47.63 -18.32
CA PRO A 4 -34.32 -46.36 -18.03
C PRO A 4 -33.41 -45.21 -18.49
N LEU A 5 -34.09 -44.34 -19.22
CA LEU A 5 -33.68 -43.04 -19.75
C LEU A 5 -33.78 -41.98 -18.64
N GLY A 6 -32.93 -40.96 -18.69
CA GLY A 6 -33.08 -39.70 -17.93
C GLY A 6 -32.06 -39.57 -16.80
N PHE A 7 -31.47 -38.43 -16.50
CA PHE A 7 -31.73 -37.05 -16.90
C PHE A 7 -30.45 -36.29 -16.51
N VAL A 8 -29.67 -35.75 -17.47
CA VAL A 8 -28.46 -34.97 -17.14
C VAL A 8 -28.91 -33.58 -16.71
N ILE A 9 -28.97 -33.33 -15.40
CA ILE A 9 -29.15 -31.99 -14.85
C ILE A 9 -27.81 -31.27 -15.02
N GLY A 10 -27.70 -30.48 -16.10
CA GLY A 10 -26.65 -29.49 -16.26
C GLY A 10 -26.89 -28.36 -15.26
N VAL A 11 -26.23 -28.42 -14.10
CA VAL A 11 -26.17 -27.27 -13.18
C VAL A 11 -25.24 -26.24 -13.81
N LEU A 12 -25.84 -25.29 -14.53
CA LEU A 12 -25.15 -24.07 -14.95
C LEU A 12 -24.92 -23.23 -13.68
N LEU A 13 -23.76 -23.37 -13.05
CA LEU A 13 -23.30 -22.46 -12.01
C LEU A 13 -23.03 -21.10 -12.66
N ILE A 14 -24.06 -20.25 -12.68
CA ILE A 14 -23.90 -18.84 -12.98
C ILE A 14 -23.06 -18.27 -11.83
N ALA A 15 -21.75 -18.19 -12.04
CA ALA A 15 -20.87 -17.48 -11.12
C ALA A 15 -21.25 -16.00 -11.20
N SER A 16 -22.13 -15.57 -10.30
CA SER A 16 -22.42 -14.17 -10.05
C SER A 16 -21.13 -13.51 -9.61
N VAL A 17 -20.40 -12.93 -10.56
CA VAL A 17 -19.25 -12.07 -10.25
C VAL A 17 -19.85 -10.80 -9.66
N ALA A 18 -20.12 -10.85 -8.35
CA ALA A 18 -20.42 -9.66 -7.59
C ALA A 18 -19.17 -8.78 -7.67
N MET A 19 -19.14 -7.89 -8.67
CA MET A 19 -18.25 -6.75 -8.73
C MET A 19 -18.69 -5.77 -7.63
N ALA A 20 -18.57 -6.19 -6.37
CA ALA A 20 -18.76 -5.32 -5.23
C ALA A 20 -17.72 -4.20 -5.34
N GLY A 21 -18.17 -2.96 -5.43
CA GLY A 21 -17.35 -1.75 -5.42
C GLY A 21 -16.72 -1.51 -4.04
N GLY A 22 -15.98 -2.48 -3.53
CA GLY A 22 -15.34 -2.45 -2.22
C GLY A 22 -13.83 -2.22 -2.31
N VAL A 23 -13.27 -1.72 -1.21
CA VAL A 23 -11.82 -1.71 -0.95
C VAL A 23 -11.26 -3.14 -1.10
N PRO A 24 -10.09 -3.34 -1.78
CA PRO A 24 -9.47 -4.66 -1.93
C PRO A 24 -9.25 -5.35 -0.58
N SER A 25 -9.18 -6.68 -0.57
CA SER A 25 -8.77 -7.41 0.63
C SER A 25 -7.29 -7.16 0.96
N TYR A 26 -6.86 -7.38 2.20
CA TYR A 26 -5.43 -7.24 2.53
C TYR A 26 -4.58 -8.25 1.75
N GLN A 27 -5.11 -9.45 1.47
CA GLN A 27 -4.43 -10.46 0.68
C GLN A 27 -4.21 -9.99 -0.77
N ASP A 28 -5.14 -9.23 -1.33
CA ASP A 28 -4.96 -8.63 -2.66
C ASP A 28 -3.87 -7.56 -2.63
N LEU A 29 -3.86 -6.69 -1.60
CA LEU A 29 -2.79 -5.70 -1.44
C LEU A 29 -1.42 -6.35 -1.20
N CYS A 30 -1.37 -7.48 -0.49
CA CYS A 30 -0.14 -8.24 -0.27
C CYS A 30 0.54 -8.69 -1.58
N LYS A 31 -0.22 -8.93 -2.66
CA LYS A 31 0.34 -9.30 -3.98
C LYS A 31 1.19 -8.18 -4.58
N ASP A 32 0.97 -6.94 -4.15
CA ASP A 32 1.72 -5.77 -4.60
C ASP A 32 2.97 -5.48 -3.77
N LEU A 33 3.06 -6.07 -2.56
CA LEU A 33 4.24 -6.02 -1.70
C LEU A 33 5.25 -7.10 -2.12
N LYS A 34 5.80 -6.90 -3.32
CA LYS A 34 6.72 -7.84 -4.00
C LYS A 34 8.05 -8.00 -3.27
N ASP A 35 8.74 -9.09 -3.57
CA ASP A 35 10.12 -9.27 -3.13
C ASP A 35 11.03 -8.20 -3.76
N LEU A 36 11.95 -7.67 -2.94
CA LEU A 36 12.95 -6.71 -3.39
C LEU A 36 14.29 -7.45 -3.61
N PRO A 37 14.99 -7.25 -4.74
CA PRO A 37 16.26 -7.93 -4.99
C PRO A 37 17.30 -7.70 -3.88
N GLY A 38 17.83 -8.80 -3.34
CA GLY A 38 18.82 -8.78 -2.26
C GLY A 38 18.25 -8.50 -0.86
N TRP A 39 16.92 -8.39 -0.71
CA TRP A 39 16.27 -8.24 0.58
C TRP A 39 15.64 -9.55 1.06
N LYS A 40 15.70 -9.80 2.36
CA LYS A 40 14.93 -10.86 3.01
C LYS A 40 13.58 -10.30 3.41
N ALA A 41 12.51 -10.88 2.89
CA ALA A 41 11.15 -10.43 3.17
C ALA A 41 10.44 -11.40 4.14
N ARG A 42 9.71 -10.85 5.12
CA ARG A 42 8.77 -11.64 5.94
C ARG A 42 7.48 -11.91 5.18
N GLN A 43 6.64 -12.78 5.74
CA GLN A 43 5.28 -12.96 5.23
C GLN A 43 4.50 -11.64 5.30
N CYS A 44 3.74 -11.34 4.25
CA CYS A 44 2.82 -10.20 4.28
C CYS A 44 1.66 -10.50 5.23
N THR A 45 1.34 -9.55 6.10
CA THR A 45 0.21 -9.60 7.02
C THR A 45 -0.67 -8.39 6.80
N GLY A 46 -1.88 -8.42 7.35
CA GLY A 46 -2.81 -7.32 7.17
C GLY A 46 -4.15 -7.57 7.80
N MET A 47 -5.04 -6.62 7.61
CA MET A 47 -6.42 -6.68 8.05
C MET A 47 -7.32 -5.90 7.12
N THR A 48 -8.57 -6.35 7.05
CA THR A 48 -9.68 -5.61 6.46
C THR A 48 -10.71 -5.41 7.57
N VAL A 49 -11.09 -4.16 7.80
CA VAL A 49 -12.06 -3.79 8.84
C VAL A 49 -13.19 -3.03 8.17
N GLU A 50 -14.42 -3.41 8.46
CA GLU A 50 -15.62 -2.68 8.04
C GLU A 50 -16.23 -2.01 9.27
N THR A 51 -16.43 -0.70 9.20
CA THR A 51 -17.08 0.10 10.24
C THR A 51 -18.26 0.86 9.63
N PRO A 52 -19.15 1.46 10.45
CA PRO A 52 -20.21 2.33 9.94
C PRO A 52 -19.70 3.51 9.11
N GLN A 53 -18.44 3.93 9.33
CA GLN A 53 -17.77 5.01 8.60
C GLN A 53 -17.13 4.54 7.28
N GLY A 54 -17.15 3.24 7.00
CA GLY A 54 -16.68 2.65 5.75
C GLY A 54 -15.72 1.49 5.95
N LYS A 55 -15.14 1.04 4.83
CA LYS A 55 -14.19 -0.06 4.79
C LYS A 55 -12.76 0.46 4.82
N MET A 56 -11.92 -0.18 5.63
CA MET A 56 -10.48 0.04 5.71
C MET A 56 -9.77 -1.26 5.38
N THR A 57 -8.66 -1.18 4.65
CA THR A 57 -7.77 -2.31 4.48
C THR A 57 -6.32 -1.85 4.59
N MET A 58 -5.54 -2.63 5.33
CA MET A 58 -4.11 -2.46 5.46
C MET A 58 -3.41 -3.78 5.17
N ALA A 59 -2.39 -3.74 4.32
CA ALA A 59 -1.41 -4.81 4.17
C ALA A 59 -0.02 -4.28 4.50
N MET A 60 0.82 -5.12 5.08
CA MET A 60 2.16 -4.75 5.52
C MET A 60 3.14 -5.91 5.31
N ARG A 61 4.36 -5.56 4.90
CA ARG A 61 5.46 -6.51 4.75
C ARG A 61 6.77 -5.86 5.19
N SER A 62 7.55 -6.60 5.95
CA SER A 62 8.88 -6.18 6.42
C SER A 62 9.98 -6.80 5.58
N TYR A 63 11.02 -6.02 5.32
CA TYR A 63 12.20 -6.40 4.55
C TYR A 63 13.46 -6.05 5.36
N SER A 64 14.47 -6.91 5.33
CA SER A 64 15.78 -6.63 5.90
C SER A 64 16.92 -6.99 4.96
N ARG A 65 18.01 -6.20 5.02
CA ARG A 65 19.24 -6.41 4.26
C ARG A 65 20.44 -5.87 5.03
N GLY A 66 21.18 -6.75 5.70
CA GLY A 66 22.23 -6.32 6.62
C GLY A 66 21.64 -5.49 7.76
N GLN A 67 22.15 -4.26 7.96
CA GLN A 67 21.63 -3.30 8.94
C GLN A 67 20.46 -2.45 8.42
N GLN A 68 20.03 -2.66 7.17
CA GLN A 68 18.96 -1.91 6.55
C GLN A 68 17.61 -2.60 6.76
N GLU A 69 16.60 -1.80 7.09
CA GLU A 69 15.24 -2.29 7.32
C GLU A 69 14.23 -1.44 6.55
N LEU A 70 13.21 -2.10 6.01
CA LEU A 70 12.01 -1.46 5.46
C LEU A 70 10.77 -2.12 6.07
N GLN A 71 9.80 -1.31 6.45
CA GLN A 71 8.44 -1.75 6.69
C GLN A 71 7.54 -1.04 5.69
N VAL A 72 6.97 -1.81 4.78
CA VAL A 72 6.14 -1.28 3.70
C VAL A 72 4.71 -1.64 4.00
N SER A 73 3.81 -0.66 4.00
CA SER A 73 2.38 -0.87 4.13
C SER A 73 1.59 -0.15 3.04
N VAL A 74 0.48 -0.75 2.62
CA VAL A 74 -0.54 -0.10 1.80
C VAL A 74 -1.77 0.06 2.67
N VAL A 75 -2.25 1.29 2.80
CA VAL A 75 -3.46 1.63 3.55
C VAL A 75 -4.48 2.19 2.58
N VAL A 76 -5.69 1.62 2.58
CA VAL A 76 -6.82 2.05 1.75
C VAL A 76 -8.04 2.30 2.63
N GLY A 77 -8.77 3.37 2.33
CA GLY A 77 -9.94 3.82 3.08
C GLY A 77 -9.64 5.02 3.97
N THR A 78 -10.49 5.23 4.97
CA THR A 78 -10.51 6.45 5.81
C THR A 78 -9.21 6.70 6.58
N SER A 79 -8.41 5.67 6.88
CA SER A 79 -7.11 5.83 7.55
C SER A 79 -5.97 6.28 6.63
N ALA A 80 -6.16 6.32 5.30
CA ALA A 80 -5.13 6.81 4.40
C ALA A 80 -4.89 8.32 4.57
N ALA A 81 -5.94 9.10 4.85
CA ALA A 81 -5.84 10.53 5.13
C ALA A 81 -4.99 10.83 6.37
N ALA A 82 -5.18 10.08 7.46
CA ALA A 82 -4.39 10.24 8.68
C ALA A 82 -2.90 9.99 8.47
N ASN A 83 -2.53 9.04 7.60
CA ASN A 83 -1.13 8.82 7.22
C ASN A 83 -0.56 10.00 6.41
N TRP A 84 -1.37 10.62 5.54
CA TRP A 84 -0.94 11.73 4.69
C TRP A 84 -0.93 13.10 5.40
N ALA A 85 -1.70 13.25 6.49
CA ALA A 85 -1.91 14.50 7.21
C ALA A 85 -0.64 15.33 7.49
N PRO A 86 0.51 14.76 7.89
CA PRO A 86 1.73 15.54 8.12
C PRO A 86 2.24 16.32 6.90
N PHE A 87 1.83 15.93 5.69
CA PHE A 87 2.26 16.52 4.43
C PHE A 87 1.19 17.40 3.77
N GLU A 88 -0.02 17.49 4.34
CA GLU A 88 -1.13 18.24 3.74
C GLU A 88 -0.88 19.74 3.63
N SER A 89 -0.18 20.32 4.61
CA SER A 89 0.15 21.75 4.62
C SER A 89 1.20 22.15 3.57
N GLY A 90 1.93 21.17 3.00
CA GLY A 90 3.04 21.41 2.10
C GLY A 90 4.27 22.07 2.75
N VAL A 91 4.29 22.21 4.07
CA VAL A 91 5.43 22.76 4.81
C VAL A 91 6.64 21.85 4.63
N GLN A 92 7.79 22.46 4.35
CA GLN A 92 9.08 21.78 4.26
C GLN A 92 9.93 22.19 5.46
N VAL A 93 10.64 21.22 6.02
CA VAL A 93 11.55 21.40 7.14
C VAL A 93 12.91 20.86 6.71
N ASP A 94 13.97 21.62 6.91
CA ASP A 94 15.35 21.16 6.75
C ASP A 94 16.20 21.77 7.86
N THR A 95 16.46 20.97 8.88
CA THR A 95 17.35 21.31 10.00
C THR A 95 18.52 20.33 10.01
N PRO A 96 19.59 20.58 10.79
CA PRO A 96 20.68 19.61 10.92
C PRO A 96 20.22 18.21 11.37
N GLU A 97 19.12 18.12 12.12
CA GLU A 97 18.60 16.89 12.73
C GLU A 97 17.54 16.19 11.87
N GLN A 98 16.68 16.95 11.20
CA GLN A 98 15.53 16.38 10.49
C GLN A 98 15.26 17.04 9.14
N PHE A 99 14.51 16.32 8.33
CA PHE A 99 14.08 16.73 7.01
C PHE A 99 12.64 16.29 6.76
N VAL A 100 11.78 17.23 6.37
CA VAL A 100 10.42 16.98 5.91
C VAL A 100 10.24 17.63 4.55
N LYS A 101 9.82 16.86 3.55
CA LYS A 101 9.63 17.33 2.19
C LYS A 101 8.39 16.74 1.55
N LEU A 102 7.62 17.59 0.88
CA LEU A 102 6.62 17.19 -0.10
C LEU A 102 7.21 17.33 -1.50
N THR A 103 7.09 16.30 -2.33
CA THR A 103 7.57 16.31 -3.71
C THR A 103 6.65 15.51 -4.63
N GLN A 104 6.99 15.44 -5.92
CA GLN A 104 6.30 14.58 -6.88
C GLN A 104 7.29 13.61 -7.52
N VAL A 105 6.89 12.33 -7.61
CA VAL A 105 7.68 11.27 -8.25
C VAL A 105 6.75 10.44 -9.10
N ASP A 106 7.07 10.27 -10.38
CA ASP A 106 6.29 9.48 -11.35
C ASP A 106 4.79 9.86 -11.40
N GLY A 107 4.47 11.14 -11.16
CA GLY A 107 3.10 11.68 -11.14
C GLY A 107 2.36 11.52 -9.81
N PHE A 108 3.00 10.96 -8.77
CA PHE A 108 2.42 10.80 -7.44
C PHE A 108 2.96 11.85 -6.47
N PRO A 109 2.12 12.47 -5.61
CA PRO A 109 2.59 13.21 -4.45
C PRO A 109 3.32 12.26 -3.48
N VAL A 110 4.51 12.67 -3.04
CA VAL A 110 5.35 11.91 -2.12
C VAL A 110 5.75 12.79 -0.95
N GLY A 111 5.36 12.38 0.25
CA GLY A 111 5.81 12.94 1.52
C GLY A 111 7.02 12.18 2.01
N ILE A 112 8.03 12.89 2.49
CA ILE A 112 9.28 12.34 3.02
C ILE A 112 9.49 12.99 4.38
N SER A 113 9.60 12.18 5.43
CA SER A 113 10.07 12.62 6.75
C SER A 113 11.28 11.77 7.12
N TYR A 114 12.38 12.40 7.52
CA TYR A 114 13.68 11.77 7.71
C TYR A 114 14.39 12.36 8.92
N SER A 115 14.82 11.50 9.83
CA SER A 115 15.77 11.82 10.90
C SER A 115 17.19 11.52 10.40
N LYS A 116 18.02 12.57 10.35
CA LYS A 116 19.42 12.48 9.91
C LYS A 116 20.24 11.70 10.94
N ASP A 117 19.94 11.87 12.23
CA ASP A 117 20.63 11.21 13.35
C ASP A 117 20.32 9.70 13.42
N GLU A 118 19.06 9.32 13.18
CA GLU A 118 18.65 7.91 13.22
C GLU A 118 18.92 7.16 11.91
N MET A 119 19.29 7.88 10.84
CA MET A 119 19.37 7.36 9.48
C MET A 119 18.10 6.56 9.10
N GLY A 120 16.94 7.15 9.38
CA GLY A 120 15.64 6.50 9.24
C GLY A 120 14.50 7.50 9.11
N GLY A 121 13.33 7.00 8.75
CA GLY A 121 12.18 7.85 8.53
C GLY A 121 11.06 7.15 7.78
N VAL A 122 10.23 7.93 7.11
CA VAL A 122 9.08 7.45 6.36
C VAL A 122 8.96 8.15 5.01
N ILE A 123 8.64 7.37 3.99
CA ILE A 123 8.19 7.85 2.68
C ILE A 123 6.74 7.45 2.52
N ILE A 124 5.88 8.40 2.21
CA ILE A 124 4.46 8.16 1.94
C ILE A 124 4.16 8.57 0.51
N VAL A 125 3.67 7.64 -0.29
CA VAL A 125 3.19 7.88 -1.65
C VAL A 125 1.68 7.98 -1.62
N CYS A 126 1.13 9.13 -1.99
CA CYS A 126 -0.31 9.31 -2.13
C CYS A 126 -0.79 8.60 -3.41
N LEU A 127 -1.32 7.39 -3.28
CA LEU A 127 -1.75 6.56 -4.42
C LEU A 127 -3.08 7.03 -5.01
N LYS A 128 -4.00 7.50 -4.18
CA LYS A 128 -5.35 7.90 -4.60
C LYS A 128 -5.91 8.99 -3.70
N LYS A 129 -6.65 9.90 -4.34
CA LYS A 129 -7.57 10.82 -3.66
C LYS A 129 -9.00 10.55 -4.15
N THR A 130 -9.96 10.57 -3.23
CA THR A 130 -11.40 10.44 -3.51
C THR A 130 -12.10 11.63 -2.89
N ALA A 131 -12.88 12.37 -3.68
CA ALA A 131 -13.54 13.62 -3.24
C ALA A 131 -12.57 14.62 -2.57
N GLY A 132 -11.34 14.73 -3.08
CA GLY A 132 -10.30 15.64 -2.56
C GLY A 132 -9.51 15.13 -1.35
N GLN A 133 -9.94 14.03 -0.71
CA GLN A 133 -9.29 13.43 0.45
C GLN A 133 -8.40 12.25 0.06
N THR A 134 -7.26 12.07 0.72
CA THR A 134 -6.38 10.92 0.47
C THR A 134 -7.07 9.63 0.92
N SER A 135 -7.34 8.75 -0.04
CA SER A 135 -8.08 7.49 0.17
C SER A 135 -7.21 6.25 0.05
N ALA A 136 -5.98 6.40 -0.45
CA ALA A 136 -4.97 5.35 -0.40
C ALA A 136 -3.54 5.88 -0.38
N VAL A 137 -2.69 5.21 0.40
CA VAL A 137 -1.25 5.49 0.48
C VAL A 137 -0.42 4.21 0.46
N LEU A 138 0.80 4.31 -0.08
CA LEU A 138 1.88 3.38 0.22
C LEU A 138 2.83 4.07 1.20
N THR A 139 3.06 3.46 2.35
CA THR A 139 4.00 3.93 3.37
C THR A 139 5.22 3.03 3.39
N VAL A 140 6.41 3.62 3.38
CA VAL A 140 7.70 2.93 3.49
C VAL A 140 8.44 3.55 4.66
N SER A 141 8.34 2.92 5.83
CA SER A 141 9.20 3.23 6.97
C SER A 141 10.54 2.56 6.76
N PHE A 142 11.63 3.28 6.98
CA PHE A 142 12.99 2.80 6.69
C PHE A 142 13.96 3.12 7.82
N LYS A 143 15.01 2.30 7.95
CA LYS A 143 16.12 2.49 8.89
C LYS A 143 17.44 2.02 8.28
N GLY A 144 18.54 2.64 8.70
CA GLY A 144 19.89 2.29 8.27
C GLY A 144 20.21 2.74 6.84
N MET A 145 19.53 3.79 6.35
CA MET A 145 19.79 4.36 5.03
C MET A 145 19.32 5.81 4.89
N PRO A 146 19.91 6.59 3.96
CA PRO A 146 19.37 7.90 3.61
C PRO A 146 18.02 7.77 2.91
N TRP A 147 17.16 8.79 3.07
CA TRP A 147 15.83 8.84 2.44
C TRP A 147 15.87 8.65 0.93
N SER A 148 16.92 9.12 0.26
CA SER A 148 17.07 8.99 -1.20
C SER A 148 17.20 7.53 -1.63
N GLN A 149 17.89 6.71 -0.83
CA GLN A 149 17.99 5.27 -1.06
C GLN A 149 16.65 4.58 -0.77
N ALA A 150 15.96 4.95 0.32
CA ALA A 150 14.63 4.42 0.62
C ALA A 150 13.62 4.75 -0.49
N LEU A 151 13.72 5.93 -1.10
CA LEU A 151 12.88 6.34 -2.23
C LEU A 151 13.15 5.51 -3.48
N GLN A 152 14.40 5.11 -3.73
CA GLN A 152 14.69 4.18 -4.83
C GLN A 152 14.08 2.80 -4.57
N TRP A 153 14.12 2.32 -3.33
CA TRP A 153 13.49 1.04 -2.98
C TRP A 153 11.98 1.07 -3.07
N SER A 154 11.35 2.19 -2.69
CA SER A 154 9.90 2.31 -2.79
C SER A 154 9.41 2.23 -4.25
N LYS A 155 10.22 2.63 -5.23
CA LYS A 155 9.93 2.47 -6.67
C LYS A 155 9.92 1.02 -7.16
N GLY A 156 10.41 0.07 -6.35
CA GLY A 156 10.27 -1.37 -6.62
C GLY A 156 8.83 -1.85 -6.54
N PHE A 157 7.95 -1.08 -5.91
CA PHE A 157 6.51 -1.38 -5.81
C PHE A 157 5.73 -0.73 -6.96
N PRO A 158 4.72 -1.42 -7.53
CA PRO A 158 4.04 -0.97 -8.73
C PRO A 158 2.99 0.11 -8.45
N TRP A 159 3.40 1.33 -8.06
CA TRP A 159 2.50 2.42 -7.62
C TRP A 159 1.35 2.69 -8.58
N LYS A 160 1.65 2.80 -9.88
CA LYS A 160 0.65 3.02 -10.92
C LYS A 160 -0.38 1.89 -11.00
N SER A 161 0.08 0.64 -10.89
CA SER A 161 -0.83 -0.51 -10.89
C SER A 161 -1.67 -0.59 -9.61
N MET A 162 -1.07 -0.25 -8.46
CA MET A 162 -1.80 -0.14 -7.20
C MET A 162 -2.91 0.91 -7.35
N ALA A 163 -2.56 2.15 -7.69
CA ALA A 163 -3.48 3.27 -7.83
C ALA A 163 -4.63 2.99 -8.82
N ASN A 164 -4.35 2.35 -9.96
CA ASN A 164 -5.36 2.04 -10.98
C ASN A 164 -6.40 1.01 -10.52
N ARG A 165 -6.05 0.11 -9.61
CA ARG A 165 -7.00 -0.91 -9.09
C ARG A 165 -7.84 -0.40 -7.93
N LEU A 166 -7.47 0.73 -7.35
CA LEU A 166 -8.20 1.38 -6.27
C LEU A 166 -9.31 2.25 -6.87
N LYS A 167 -10.55 1.85 -6.62
CA LYS A 167 -11.76 2.56 -7.05
C LYS A 167 -11.87 3.90 -6.32
#